data_AF-A0A972UFX3-F1
#
_entry.id   AF-A0A972UFX3-F1
#
_cell.length_a   1.000
_cell.length_b   1.000
_cell.length_c   1.000
_cell.angle_alpha   90.00
_cell.angle_beta   90.00
_cell.angle_gamma   90.00
#
_symmetry.space_group_name_H-M   'P 1'
#
loop_
_entity.id
_entity.type
_entity.pdbx_description
1 polymer ?
#
loop_
_entity_poly.entity_id
_entity_poly.type
_entity_poly.pdbx_seq_one_letter_code
_entity_poly.pdbx_strand_id
1 'polypeptide(L)'
;MAARKNQQTAVRVDQSMGQAAPPSVFKGLELAGLTTREVANICEVPVGVLDEWRRGLASMPAGRAVFLGKLLAHMVDELVRTYDDWGPAPKAWHLHMQACLENAKKVLAEQENASGGSSGEALSGAFRQGERMFDDWIAGDDARALATEAAKRVALGLDTTGVVI
;
A
#
# COMPACT_ATOMS: atom_id res chain seq x y z
N MET A 1 16.54 -56.73 18.96
CA MET A 1 17.46 -55.75 18.33
C MET A 1 16.83 -55.23 17.05
N ALA A 2 16.69 -53.89 17.01
CA ALA A 2 16.45 -52.98 15.89
C ALA A 2 15.75 -53.46 14.60
N ALA A 3 14.53 -52.92 14.42
CA ALA A 3 13.78 -52.83 13.19
C ALA A 3 14.46 -51.93 12.14
N ARG A 4 14.48 -52.36 10.87
CA ARG A 4 14.75 -51.48 9.72
C ARG A 4 13.43 -50.93 9.19
N LYS A 5 13.27 -49.60 9.32
CA LYS A 5 12.10 -48.81 8.93
C LYS A 5 11.87 -48.84 7.43
N ASN A 6 10.62 -49.11 7.06
CA ASN A 6 10.01 -48.83 5.77
C ASN A 6 10.27 -47.39 5.34
N GLN A 7 10.73 -47.22 4.10
CA GLN A 7 10.71 -45.95 3.39
C GLN A 7 9.24 -45.63 3.06
N GLN A 8 8.64 -44.72 3.82
CA GLN A 8 7.46 -43.98 3.39
C GLN A 8 7.94 -42.74 2.64
N THR A 9 7.83 -42.82 1.32
CA THR A 9 7.84 -41.68 0.40
C THR A 9 6.65 -40.79 0.74
N ALA A 10 6.88 -39.78 1.58
CA ALA A 10 5.93 -38.70 1.78
C ALA A 10 5.94 -37.83 0.50
N VAL A 11 4.96 -38.08 -0.37
CA VAL A 11 4.57 -37.16 -1.43
C VAL A 11 4.13 -35.87 -0.74
N ARG A 12 5.00 -34.86 -0.71
CA ARG A 12 4.59 -33.48 -0.40
C ARG A 12 3.68 -33.04 -1.54
N VAL A 13 2.39 -33.04 -1.26
CA VAL A 13 1.39 -32.38 -2.11
C VAL A 13 1.73 -30.89 -2.10
N ASP A 14 2.24 -30.42 -3.23
CA ASP A 14 2.53 -29.02 -3.50
C ASP A 14 1.18 -28.28 -3.62
N GLN A 15 0.61 -27.89 -2.48
CA GLN A 15 -0.52 -26.97 -2.42
C GLN A 15 0.00 -25.53 -2.44
N SER A 16 0.60 -25.12 -3.55
CA SER A 16 0.78 -23.71 -3.90
C SER A 16 -0.22 -23.34 -5.01
N MET A 17 -1.51 -23.54 -4.75
CA MET A 17 -2.56 -22.97 -5.58
C MET A 17 -2.53 -21.44 -5.46
N GLY A 18 -1.89 -20.79 -6.42
CA GLY A 18 -2.33 -19.50 -6.97
C GLY A 18 -2.66 -18.36 -6.00
N GLN A 19 -1.96 -18.24 -4.87
CA GLN A 19 -1.99 -16.99 -4.13
C GLN A 19 -1.20 -15.96 -4.94
N ALA A 20 -1.91 -15.12 -5.68
CA ALA A 20 -1.33 -13.91 -6.24
C ALA A 20 -0.59 -13.19 -5.11
N ALA A 21 0.65 -12.78 -5.36
CA ALA A 21 1.42 -12.02 -4.38
C ALA A 21 0.54 -10.87 -3.87
N PRO A 22 0.50 -10.63 -2.54
CA PRO A 22 -0.33 -9.57 -1.99
C PRO A 22 0.02 -8.24 -2.69
N PRO A 23 -0.98 -7.45 -3.10
CA PRO A 23 -0.75 -6.16 -3.74
C PRO A 23 0.18 -5.28 -2.91
N SER A 24 1.15 -4.65 -3.58
CA SER A 24 2.17 -3.84 -2.91
C SER A 24 1.58 -2.53 -2.36
N VAL A 25 2.22 -1.95 -1.35
CA VAL A 25 1.85 -0.62 -0.83
C VAL A 25 1.77 0.44 -1.93
N PHE A 26 2.61 0.34 -2.96
CA PHE A 26 2.58 1.20 -4.14
C PHE A 26 1.26 1.10 -4.90
N LYS A 27 0.69 -0.11 -5.02
CA LYS A 27 -0.61 -0.29 -5.67
C LYS A 27 -1.73 0.36 -4.85
N GLY A 28 -1.67 0.26 -3.53
CA GLY A 28 -2.59 0.96 -2.65
C GLY A 28 -2.54 2.49 -2.85
N LEU A 29 -1.34 3.06 -2.93
CA LEU A 29 -1.14 4.49 -3.13
C LEU A 29 -1.61 4.97 -4.52
N GLU A 30 -1.41 4.17 -5.57
CA GLU A 30 -1.97 4.43 -6.91
C GLU A 30 -3.51 4.45 -6.88
N LEU A 31 -4.13 3.49 -6.19
CA LEU A 31 -5.59 3.44 -6.01
C LEU A 31 -6.12 4.62 -5.18
N ALA A 32 -5.28 5.19 -4.32
CA ALA A 32 -5.58 6.40 -3.57
C ALA A 32 -5.25 7.70 -4.32
N GLY A 33 -4.94 7.62 -5.61
CA GLY A 33 -4.79 8.78 -6.48
C GLY A 33 -3.39 9.39 -6.53
N LEU A 34 -2.40 8.78 -5.88
CA LEU A 34 -1.01 9.21 -5.99
C LEU A 34 -0.34 8.61 -7.21
N THR A 35 0.33 9.45 -7.98
CA THR A 35 1.17 9.02 -9.09
C THR A 35 2.51 8.45 -8.59
N THR A 36 3.16 7.61 -9.40
CA THR A 36 4.52 7.11 -9.12
C THR A 36 5.51 8.25 -8.87
N ARG A 37 5.38 9.37 -9.58
CA ARG A 37 6.24 10.55 -9.40
C ARG A 37 6.00 11.23 -8.05
N GLU A 38 4.75 11.37 -7.63
CA GLU A 38 4.42 11.93 -6.31
C GLU A 38 4.97 11.04 -5.20
N VAL A 39 4.80 9.73 -5.29
CA VAL A 39 5.37 8.79 -4.30
C VAL A 39 6.91 8.88 -4.26
N ALA A 40 7.57 9.01 -5.42
CA ALA A 40 9.02 9.18 -5.48
C ALA A 40 9.48 10.49 -4.81
N ASN A 41 8.77 11.59 -5.06
CA ASN A 41 9.03 12.88 -4.44
C ASN A 41 8.82 12.84 -2.92
N ILE A 42 7.73 12.22 -2.46
CA ILE A 42 7.41 12.03 -1.04
C ILE A 42 8.50 11.19 -0.34
N CYS A 43 9.03 10.17 -1.02
CA CYS A 43 10.12 9.33 -0.50
C CYS A 43 11.51 9.94 -0.63
N GLU A 44 11.62 11.10 -1.28
CA GLU A 44 12.88 11.77 -1.65
C GLU A 44 13.85 10.84 -2.38
N VAL A 45 13.33 10.10 -3.37
CA VAL A 45 14.13 9.19 -4.21
C VAL A 45 13.86 9.43 -5.69
N PRO A 46 14.83 9.10 -6.56
CA PRO A 46 14.57 9.02 -8.00
C PRO A 46 13.48 7.99 -8.32
N VAL A 47 12.66 8.26 -9.34
CA VAL A 47 11.61 7.34 -9.81
C VAL A 47 12.16 5.94 -10.14
N GLY A 48 13.37 5.86 -10.70
CA GLY A 48 14.02 4.57 -11.00
C GLY A 48 14.24 3.70 -9.77
N VAL A 49 14.61 4.30 -8.63
CA VAL A 49 14.77 3.58 -7.35
C VAL A 49 13.42 3.08 -6.84
N LEU A 50 12.37 3.90 -6.97
CA LEU A 50 11.01 3.51 -6.61
C LEU A 50 10.52 2.33 -7.46
N ASP A 51 10.81 2.35 -8.77
CA ASP A 51 10.47 1.26 -9.69
C ASP A 51 11.21 -0.03 -9.36
N GLU A 52 12.48 0.05 -8.93
CA GLU A 52 13.22 -1.12 -8.46
C GLU A 52 12.59 -1.74 -7.22
N TRP A 53 12.15 -0.94 -6.24
CA TRP A 53 11.39 -1.46 -5.07
C TRP A 53 10.07 -2.08 -5.49
N ARG A 54 9.31 -1.40 -6.36
CA ARG A 54 8.00 -1.88 -6.84
C ARG A 54 8.10 -3.22 -7.57
N ARG A 55 9.20 -3.43 -8.33
CA ARG A 55 9.47 -4.67 -9.06
C ARG A 55 10.18 -5.74 -8.22
N GLY A 56 10.53 -5.45 -6.97
CA GLY A 56 11.30 -6.34 -6.11
C GLY A 56 12.75 -6.54 -6.57
N LEU A 57 13.27 -5.65 -7.41
CA LEU A 57 14.66 -5.68 -7.88
C LEU A 57 15.64 -5.12 -6.85
N ALA A 58 15.15 -4.26 -5.96
CA ALA A 58 15.88 -3.76 -4.80
C ALA A 58 15.03 -3.88 -3.53
N SER A 59 15.69 -4.12 -2.40
CA SER A 59 15.01 -4.14 -1.10
C SER A 59 14.68 -2.71 -0.67
N MET A 60 13.42 -2.47 -0.30
CA MET A 60 12.99 -1.20 0.27
C MET A 60 13.43 -1.10 1.74
N PRO A 61 14.03 0.03 2.17
CA PRO A 61 14.35 0.23 3.57
C PRO A 61 13.12 0.11 4.46
N ALA A 62 13.23 -0.63 5.58
CA ALA A 62 12.09 -0.91 6.46
C ALA A 62 11.40 0.35 6.99
N GLY A 63 12.15 1.41 7.34
CA GLY A 63 11.56 2.69 7.75
C GLY A 63 10.71 3.34 6.66
N ARG A 64 11.11 3.22 5.38
CA ARG A 64 10.31 3.68 4.23
C ARG A 64 9.07 2.82 4.02
N ALA A 65 9.16 1.51 4.26
CA ALA A 65 7.99 0.63 4.21
C ALA A 65 6.92 1.05 5.24
N VAL A 66 7.34 1.31 6.48
CA VAL A 66 6.45 1.80 7.55
C VAL A 66 5.85 3.15 7.19
N PHE A 67 6.68 4.09 6.70
CA PHE A 67 6.23 5.41 6.27
C PHE A 67 5.16 5.32 5.18
N LEU A 68 5.40 4.53 4.12
CA LEU A 68 4.44 4.35 3.02
C LEU A 68 3.15 3.66 3.47
N GLY A 69 3.21 2.77 4.46
CA GLY A 69 2.03 2.17 5.07
C GLY A 69 1.16 3.21 5.79
N LYS A 70 1.78 4.08 6.59
CA LYS A 70 1.09 5.20 7.27
C LYS A 70 0.53 6.22 6.28
N LEU A 71 1.30 6.55 5.24
CA LEU A 71 0.83 7.38 4.15
C LEU A 71 -0.43 6.78 3.51
N LEU A 72 -0.40 5.49 3.16
CA LEU A 72 -1.57 4.81 2.60
C LEU A 72 -2.78 4.88 3.54
N ALA A 73 -2.60 4.63 4.84
CA ALA A 73 -3.69 4.75 5.82
C ALA A 73 -4.31 6.15 5.82
N HIS A 74 -3.48 7.19 5.86
CA HIS A 74 -3.95 8.57 5.79
C HIS A 74 -4.69 8.88 4.48
N MET A 75 -4.18 8.41 3.34
CA MET A 75 -4.84 8.59 2.05
C MET A 75 -6.20 7.86 2.00
N VAL A 76 -6.32 6.68 2.63
CA VAL A 76 -7.59 5.98 2.76
C VAL A 76 -8.59 6.79 3.59
N ASP A 77 -8.16 7.42 4.69
CA ASP A 77 -9.02 8.29 5.50
C ASP A 77 -9.53 9.48 4.68
N GLU A 78 -8.69 10.08 3.84
CA GLU A 78 -9.09 11.17 2.94
C GLU A 78 -10.05 10.71 1.83
N LEU A 79 -9.88 9.50 1.30
CA LEU A 79 -10.86 8.92 0.37
C LEU A 79 -12.21 8.70 1.05
N VAL A 80 -12.23 8.21 2.30
CA VAL A 80 -13.48 8.03 3.08
C VAL A 80 -14.17 9.37 3.30
N ARG A 81 -13.44 10.39 3.76
CA ARG A 81 -13.97 11.76 3.93
C ARG A 81 -14.55 12.28 2.62
N THR A 82 -13.80 12.15 1.53
CA THR A 82 -14.24 12.58 0.20
C THR A 82 -15.48 11.83 -0.26
N TYR A 83 -15.60 10.53 0.05
CA TYR A 83 -16.78 9.72 -0.27
C TYR A 83 -18.01 10.13 0.57
N ASP A 84 -17.83 10.32 1.88
CA ASP A 84 -18.89 10.65 2.82
C ASP A 84 -19.46 12.06 2.59
N ASP A 85 -18.61 13.02 2.21
CA ASP A 85 -19.02 14.39 1.90
C ASP A 85 -19.67 14.52 0.51
N TRP A 86 -19.78 13.43 -0.26
CA TRP A 86 -20.16 13.51 -1.67
C TRP A 86 -21.66 13.49 -1.95
N GLY A 87 -22.08 14.33 -2.92
CA GLY A 87 -23.46 14.48 -3.38
C GLY A 87 -23.88 13.50 -4.51
N PRO A 88 -24.95 13.79 -5.27
CA PRO A 88 -25.43 12.90 -6.33
C PRO A 88 -24.43 12.81 -7.50
N ALA A 89 -23.99 11.59 -7.82
CA ALA A 89 -23.08 11.29 -8.93
C ALA A 89 -23.51 10.02 -9.71
N PRO A 90 -23.01 9.80 -10.94
CA PRO A 90 -23.36 8.63 -11.74
C PRO A 90 -23.04 7.29 -11.03
N LYS A 91 -23.79 6.23 -11.33
CA LYS A 91 -23.58 4.92 -10.69
C LYS A 91 -22.20 4.30 -10.99
N ALA A 92 -21.71 4.46 -12.22
CA ALA A 92 -20.36 3.99 -12.61
C ALA A 92 -19.26 4.69 -11.80
N TRP A 93 -19.50 5.95 -11.45
CA TRP A 93 -18.63 6.79 -10.64
C TRP A 93 -18.54 6.30 -9.18
N HIS A 94 -19.69 5.99 -8.58
CA HIS A 94 -19.76 5.36 -7.25
C HIS A 94 -19.02 4.02 -7.22
N LEU A 95 -19.20 3.21 -8.28
CA LEU A 95 -18.54 1.91 -8.39
C LEU A 95 -17.02 2.03 -8.49
N HIS A 96 -16.50 3.03 -9.22
CA HIS A 96 -15.07 3.29 -9.35
C HIS A 96 -14.45 3.69 -8.00
N MET A 97 -14.98 4.75 -7.38
CA MET A 97 -14.49 5.24 -6.08
C MET A 97 -14.56 4.16 -5.00
N GLN A 98 -15.67 3.42 -4.95
CA GLN A 98 -15.84 2.30 -4.02
C GLN A 98 -14.82 1.18 -4.28
N ALA A 99 -14.57 0.83 -5.55
CA ALA A 99 -13.57 -0.18 -5.89
C ALA A 99 -12.16 0.26 -5.49
N CYS A 100 -11.79 1.53 -5.73
CA CYS A 100 -10.48 2.06 -5.31
C CYS A 100 -10.33 2.04 -3.79
N LEU A 101 -11.35 2.50 -3.06
CA LEU A 101 -11.37 2.53 -1.60
C LEU A 101 -11.24 1.11 -0.99
N GLU A 102 -12.08 0.17 -1.42
CA GLU A 102 -12.08 -1.19 -0.89
C GLU A 102 -10.75 -1.92 -1.19
N ASN A 103 -10.18 -1.70 -2.37
CA ASN A 103 -8.88 -2.28 -2.71
C ASN A 103 -7.73 -1.62 -1.92
N ALA A 104 -7.76 -0.30 -1.69
CA ALA A 104 -6.76 0.38 -0.87
C ALA A 104 -6.81 -0.07 0.60
N LYS A 105 -8.02 -0.20 1.17
CA LYS A 105 -8.22 -0.78 2.52
C LYS A 105 -7.68 -2.20 2.62
N LYS A 106 -7.90 -3.02 1.59
CA LYS A 106 -7.37 -4.39 1.54
C LYS A 106 -5.85 -4.42 1.56
N VAL A 107 -5.18 -3.58 0.76
CA VAL A 107 -3.72 -3.45 0.77
C VAL A 107 -3.22 -3.04 2.16
N LEU A 108 -3.88 -2.09 2.81
CA LEU A 108 -3.51 -1.64 4.15
C LEU A 108 -3.59 -2.76 5.18
N ALA A 109 -4.72 -3.49 5.23
CA ALA A 109 -4.89 -4.62 6.14
C ALA A 109 -3.83 -5.71 5.91
N GLU A 110 -3.42 -5.94 4.67
CA GLU A 110 -2.36 -6.90 4.34
C GLU A 110 -0.98 -6.41 4.82
N GLN A 111 -0.67 -5.11 4.73
CA GLN A 111 0.56 -4.53 5.28
C GLN A 111 0.64 -4.67 6.80
N GLU A 112 -0.47 -4.43 7.51
CA GLU A 112 -0.54 -4.57 8.96
C GLU A 112 -0.34 -6.02 9.41
N ASN A 113 -0.98 -6.97 8.73
CA ASN A 113 -0.85 -8.40 9.01
C ASN A 113 0.56 -8.92 8.74
N ALA A 114 1.23 -8.45 7.68
CA ALA A 114 2.62 -8.81 7.40
C ALA A 114 3.61 -8.26 8.46
N SER A 115 3.26 -7.15 9.11
CA SER A 115 4.12 -6.47 10.09
C SER A 115 4.00 -7.05 11.51
N GLY A 116 2.89 -7.71 11.85
CA GLY A 116 2.62 -8.25 13.19
C GLY A 116 3.44 -9.50 13.59
N GLY A 117 4.19 -10.11 12.67
CA GLY A 117 4.87 -11.39 12.90
C GLY A 117 6.31 -11.31 13.40
N SER A 118 6.91 -10.11 13.53
CA SER A 118 8.35 -10.00 13.77
C SER A 118 8.63 -9.06 14.95
N SER A 119 9.25 -9.60 16.01
CA SER A 119 9.60 -8.87 17.23
C SER A 119 11.12 -8.83 17.39
N GLY A 120 11.70 -7.63 17.22
CA GLY A 120 13.12 -7.35 17.47
C GLY A 120 13.39 -5.84 17.47
N GLU A 121 14.40 -5.39 18.21
CA GLU A 121 14.78 -3.96 18.36
C GLU A 121 15.02 -3.25 17.02
N ALA A 122 15.50 -3.96 16.00
CA ALA A 122 15.69 -3.45 14.64
C ALA A 122 14.36 -3.00 13.99
N LEU A 123 13.26 -3.69 14.28
CA LEU A 123 11.93 -3.29 13.81
C LEU A 123 11.44 -2.07 14.57
N SER A 124 11.66 -2.01 15.88
CA SER A 124 11.33 -0.80 16.67
C SER A 124 12.07 0.44 16.16
N GLY A 125 13.32 0.29 15.71
CA GLY A 125 14.07 1.37 15.05
C GLY A 125 13.44 1.82 13.73
N ALA A 126 13.05 0.87 12.88
CA ALA A 126 12.38 1.14 11.61
C ALA A 126 11.00 1.79 11.80
N PHE A 127 10.22 1.34 12.78
CA PHE A 127 8.92 1.93 13.12
C PHE A 127 9.06 3.39 13.50
N ARG A 128 9.95 3.70 14.46
CA ARG A 128 10.21 5.09 14.87
C ARG A 128 10.73 5.96 13.72
N GLN A 129 11.53 5.39 12.82
CA GLN A 129 12.00 6.11 11.63
C GLN A 129 10.84 6.43 10.69
N GLY A 130 10.00 5.44 10.38
CA GLY A 130 8.85 5.64 9.50
C GLY A 130 7.80 6.59 10.09
N GLU A 131 7.62 6.57 11.42
CA GLU A 131 6.80 7.53 12.14
C GLU A 131 7.30 8.96 11.97
N ARG A 132 8.59 9.21 12.21
CA ARG A 132 9.16 10.56 12.00
C ARG A 132 9.01 11.04 10.57
N MET A 133 9.25 10.17 9.58
CA MET A 133 9.04 10.51 8.17
C MET A 133 7.58 10.90 7.90
N PHE A 134 6.62 10.21 8.51
CA PHE A 134 5.20 10.53 8.39
C PHE A 134 4.85 11.86 9.06
N ASP A 135 5.35 12.08 10.27
CA ASP A 135 5.11 13.32 11.02
C ASP A 135 5.69 14.55 10.29
N ASP A 136 6.89 14.41 9.71
CA ASP A 136 7.51 15.46 8.90
C ASP A 136 6.71 15.72 7.61
N TRP A 137 6.20 14.66 6.97
CA TRP A 137 5.40 14.78 5.75
C TRP A 137 4.04 15.42 6.02
N ILE A 138 3.29 14.98 7.03
CA ILE A 138 1.93 15.48 7.30
C ILE A 138 1.95 16.97 7.68
N ALA A 139 2.96 17.41 8.42
CA ALA A 139 3.16 18.83 8.72
C ALA A 139 3.37 19.69 7.45
N GLY A 140 3.93 19.09 6.39
CA GLY A 140 4.04 19.72 5.08
C GLY A 140 2.77 19.58 4.22
N ASP A 141 2.01 18.50 4.38
CA ASP A 141 0.81 18.25 3.59
C ASP A 141 -0.36 19.15 3.97
N ASP A 142 -0.48 19.54 5.25
CA ASP A 142 -1.49 20.53 5.69
C ASP A 142 -1.45 21.83 4.86
N ALA A 143 -0.27 22.20 4.35
CA ALA A 143 -0.09 23.37 3.49
C ALA A 143 -0.24 23.08 2.00
N ARG A 144 0.04 21.84 1.55
CA ARG A 144 0.06 21.45 0.13
C ARG A 144 -1.25 20.82 -0.33
N ALA A 145 -2.05 20.30 0.60
CA ALA A 145 -3.30 19.57 0.39
C ALA A 145 -3.18 18.44 -0.65
N LEU A 146 -2.05 17.73 -0.68
CA LEU A 146 -1.81 16.68 -1.66
C LEU A 146 -2.77 15.51 -1.46
N ALA A 147 -3.02 15.10 -0.21
CA ALA A 147 -3.90 13.97 0.07
C ALA A 147 -5.34 14.25 -0.39
N THR A 148 -5.86 15.43 -0.08
CA THR A 148 -7.19 15.88 -0.55
C THR A 148 -7.25 15.99 -2.07
N GLU A 149 -6.21 16.54 -2.72
CA GLU A 149 -6.16 16.64 -4.18
C GLU A 149 -6.10 15.26 -4.86
N ALA A 150 -5.33 14.34 -4.33
CA ALA A 150 -5.27 12.96 -4.83
C ALA A 150 -6.62 12.26 -4.67
N ALA A 151 -7.28 12.39 -3.52
CA ALA A 151 -8.62 11.84 -3.30
C ALA A 151 -9.65 12.43 -4.28
N LYS A 152 -9.57 13.72 -4.57
CA LYS A 152 -10.40 14.37 -5.61
C LYS A 152 -10.13 13.82 -7.00
N ARG A 153 -8.89 13.47 -7.36
CA ARG A 153 -8.60 12.84 -8.66
C ARG A 153 -9.25 11.46 -8.78
N VAL A 154 -9.21 10.66 -7.71
CA VAL A 154 -9.91 9.36 -7.69
C VAL A 154 -11.40 9.57 -7.83
N ALA A 155 -11.97 10.52 -7.06
CA ALA A 155 -13.36 10.90 -7.18
C ALA A 155 -13.66 11.24 -8.65
N LEU A 156 -12.93 12.15 -9.28
CA LEU A 156 -13.18 12.58 -10.65
C LEU A 156 -12.83 11.54 -11.74
N GLY A 157 -12.28 10.37 -11.42
CA GLY A 157 -11.79 9.39 -12.40
C GLY A 157 -10.58 9.88 -13.19
N LEU A 158 -9.85 10.87 -12.66
CA LEU A 158 -8.64 11.42 -13.25
C LEU A 158 -7.38 10.76 -12.68
N ASP A 159 -7.55 9.70 -11.88
CA ASP A 159 -6.47 8.97 -11.26
C ASP A 159 -5.74 8.05 -12.24
N THR A 160 -4.59 7.56 -11.83
CA THR A 160 -3.67 6.79 -12.69
C THR A 160 -4.21 5.42 -13.11
N THR A 161 -5.37 4.99 -12.60
CA THR A 161 -6.00 3.73 -12.99
C THR A 161 -6.63 3.76 -14.38
N GLY A 162 -6.78 4.95 -14.98
CA GLY A 162 -7.17 5.10 -16.39
C GLY A 162 -8.64 4.83 -16.69
N VAL A 163 -9.51 4.86 -15.67
CA VAL A 163 -10.97 4.79 -15.89
C VAL A 163 -11.47 6.15 -16.36
N VAL A 164 -11.63 6.31 -17.67
CA VAL A 164 -12.34 7.46 -18.25
C VAL A 164 -13.83 7.26 -17.99
N ILE A 165 -14.40 8.10 -17.12
CA ILE A 165 -15.84 8.09 -16.78
C ILE A 165 -16.63 8.93 -17.78
#